data_AF-A0AAD7H657-F1
#
_entry.id   AF-A0AAD7H657-F1
#
_cell.length_a   1.000
_cell.length_b   1.000
_cell.length_c   1.000
_cell.angle_alpha   90.00
_cell.angle_beta   90.00
_cell.angle_gamma   90.00
#
_symmetry.space_group_name_H-M   'P 1'
#
loop_
_entity.id
_entity.type
_entity.pdbx_description
1 polymer ?
#
loop_
_entity_poly.entity_id
_entity_poly.type
_entity_poly.pdbx_seq_one_letter_code
_entity_poly.pdbx_strand_id
1 'polypeptide(L)'
;MPPVPLPVPTPNFPFSNIANVVPHTPNDPPSVADVIAAKNYAQRALTAGKRPYVFSTPFSISRQPNTLSRSTIGPLLALSFMRIPFWVPHLAVYSAAAPPWFADALNLGLNPINTRLDAIEDRLHEIDTRLDNIVTKIDQLTIFASQNHNRTLGDGRPVAFKPVAFPDGSLPSENDNTPTALTNLAVLDNLSYEELRAYCEAYYPGRAYGNGQRLLERKKSIREAIGCTAEY
;
A
#
# COMPACT_ATOMS: atom_id res chain seq x y z
N MET A 1 -19.12 -40.88 56.03
CA MET A 1 -18.74 -40.75 54.61
C MET A 1 -19.92 -40.19 53.84
N PRO A 2 -19.82 -39.02 53.19
CA PRO A 2 -20.91 -38.49 52.38
C PRO A 2 -21.06 -39.30 51.07
N PRO A 3 -22.28 -39.45 50.53
CA PRO A 3 -22.52 -40.22 49.31
C PRO A 3 -21.95 -39.50 48.07
N VAL A 4 -21.30 -40.28 47.21
CA VAL A 4 -20.79 -39.82 45.91
C VAL A 4 -21.99 -39.49 45.01
N PRO A 5 -22.08 -38.27 44.42
CA PRO A 5 -23.17 -37.93 43.52
C PRO A 5 -23.04 -38.74 42.23
N LEU A 6 -24.13 -39.37 41.82
CA LEU A 6 -24.22 -40.08 40.54
C LEU A 6 -24.07 -39.08 39.38
N PRO A 7 -23.43 -39.47 38.26
CA PRO A 7 -23.30 -38.62 37.09
C PRO A 7 -24.69 -38.29 36.54
N VAL A 8 -24.94 -36.99 36.33
CA VAL A 8 -26.18 -36.49 35.75
C VAL A 8 -26.24 -36.96 34.29
N PRO A 9 -27.32 -37.63 33.85
CA PRO A 9 -27.45 -38.02 32.45
C PRO A 9 -27.49 -36.76 31.58
N THR A 10 -26.59 -36.69 30.61
CA THR A 10 -26.60 -35.64 29.60
C THR A 10 -27.89 -35.77 28.78
N PRO A 11 -28.64 -34.68 28.54
CA PRO A 11 -29.84 -34.72 27.72
C PRO A 11 -29.48 -35.19 26.32
N ASN A 12 -30.10 -36.28 25.90
CA ASN A 12 -29.96 -36.84 24.56
C ASN A 12 -30.71 -35.93 23.59
N PHE A 13 -29.99 -34.98 22.97
CA PHE A 13 -30.59 -34.08 21.98
C PHE A 13 -30.88 -34.88 20.69
N PRO A 14 -32.13 -34.92 20.18
CA PRO A 14 -32.52 -35.73 19.03
C PRO A 14 -32.04 -35.19 17.66
N PHE A 15 -30.97 -34.39 17.62
CA PHE A 15 -30.45 -33.79 16.38
C PHE A 15 -29.13 -34.40 15.89
N SER A 16 -28.80 -35.60 16.34
CA SER A 16 -27.50 -36.26 16.08
C SER A 16 -27.27 -36.70 14.63
N ASN A 17 -28.24 -36.56 13.71
CA ASN A 17 -28.11 -37.10 12.34
C ASN A 17 -27.90 -36.06 11.22
N ILE A 18 -27.83 -34.76 11.51
CA ILE A 18 -27.64 -33.73 10.46
C ILE A 18 -26.23 -33.12 10.52
N ALA A 19 -25.47 -33.38 11.59
CA ALA A 19 -24.37 -32.52 11.97
C ALA A 19 -23.04 -32.69 11.21
N ASN A 20 -22.75 -33.81 10.53
CA ASN A 20 -21.39 -34.04 10.01
C ASN A 20 -21.36 -34.82 8.68
N VAL A 21 -22.25 -34.52 7.73
CA VAL A 21 -22.06 -35.07 6.37
C VAL A 21 -21.01 -34.23 5.66
N VAL A 22 -19.74 -34.58 5.90
CA VAL A 22 -18.60 -34.09 5.14
C VAL A 22 -18.81 -34.54 3.68
N PRO A 23 -18.75 -33.63 2.70
CA PRO A 23 -18.88 -34.02 1.30
C PRO A 23 -17.78 -35.02 0.92
N HIS A 24 -18.16 -36.03 0.13
CA HIS A 24 -17.21 -36.98 -0.44
C HIS A 24 -16.25 -36.23 -1.39
N THR A 25 -15.08 -36.83 -1.61
CA THR A 25 -14.11 -36.30 -2.57
C THR A 25 -14.76 -36.19 -3.95
N PRO A 26 -14.73 -35.02 -4.61
CA PRO A 26 -15.25 -34.84 -5.96
C PRO A 26 -14.59 -35.80 -6.95
N ASN A 27 -15.30 -36.19 -7.99
CA ASN A 27 -14.68 -36.87 -9.14
C ASN A 27 -13.78 -35.90 -9.91
N ASP A 28 -12.84 -36.42 -10.70
CA ASP A 28 -12.05 -35.62 -11.65
C ASP A 28 -12.37 -36.07 -13.10
N PRO A 29 -13.08 -35.26 -13.91
CA PRO A 29 -13.61 -33.93 -13.59
C PRO A 29 -14.83 -33.97 -12.65
N PRO A 30 -15.11 -32.89 -11.89
CA PRO A 30 -16.21 -32.85 -10.94
C PRO A 30 -17.55 -33.01 -11.65
N SER A 31 -18.38 -33.90 -11.12
CA SER A 31 -19.75 -34.09 -11.60
C SER A 31 -20.65 -32.95 -11.14
N VAL A 32 -21.80 -32.78 -11.81
CA VAL A 32 -22.84 -31.83 -11.37
C VAL A 32 -23.29 -32.12 -9.93
N ALA A 33 -23.29 -33.39 -9.52
CA ALA A 33 -23.62 -33.80 -8.16
C ALA A 33 -22.58 -33.31 -7.13
N ASP A 34 -21.30 -33.33 -7.48
CA ASP A 34 -20.20 -32.84 -6.63
C ASP A 34 -20.33 -31.34 -6.38
N VAL A 35 -20.68 -30.57 -7.42
CA VAL A 35 -20.92 -29.11 -7.33
C VAL A 35 -22.13 -28.81 -6.44
N ILE A 36 -23.23 -29.56 -6.60
CA ILE A 36 -24.44 -29.40 -5.77
C ILE A 36 -24.14 -29.76 -4.31
N ALA A 37 -23.40 -30.84 -4.06
CA ALA A 37 -23.00 -31.25 -2.72
C ALA A 37 -22.12 -30.20 -2.03
N ALA A 38 -21.12 -29.65 -2.73
CA ALA A 38 -20.27 -28.58 -2.23
C ALA A 38 -21.05 -27.30 -1.90
N LYS A 39 -21.96 -26.87 -2.79
CA LYS A 39 -22.84 -25.72 -2.55
C LYS A 39 -23.73 -25.92 -1.32
N ASN A 40 -24.35 -27.10 -1.21
CA ASN A 40 -25.22 -27.43 -0.08
C ASN A 40 -24.44 -27.53 1.24
N TYR A 41 -23.17 -27.95 1.19
CA TYR A 41 -22.28 -27.93 2.35
C TYR A 41 -21.93 -26.49 2.77
N ALA A 42 -21.54 -25.62 1.83
CA ALA A 42 -21.24 -24.22 2.10
C ALA A 42 -22.44 -23.46 2.70
N GLN A 43 -23.64 -23.67 2.15
CA GLN A 43 -24.87 -23.07 2.69
C GLN A 43 -25.21 -23.58 4.10
N ARG A 44 -24.95 -24.86 4.38
CA ARG A 44 -25.11 -25.43 5.72
C ARG A 44 -24.11 -24.86 6.72
N ALA A 45 -22.84 -24.72 6.34
CA ALA A 45 -21.84 -24.08 7.19
C ALA A 45 -22.23 -22.63 7.54
N LEU A 46 -22.68 -21.85 6.55
CA LEU A 46 -23.14 -20.47 6.75
C LEU A 46 -24.39 -20.35 7.64
N THR A 47 -25.30 -21.32 7.58
CA THR A 47 -26.54 -21.30 8.37
C THR A 47 -26.35 -21.86 9.78
N ALA A 48 -25.42 -22.80 9.97
CA ALA A 48 -25.02 -23.30 11.28
C ALA A 48 -24.45 -22.17 12.17
N GLY A 49 -23.67 -21.26 11.59
CA GLY A 49 -23.13 -20.08 12.30
C GLY A 49 -24.15 -19.01 12.69
N LYS A 50 -25.42 -19.10 12.25
CA LYS A 50 -26.45 -18.06 12.46
C LYS A 50 -27.50 -18.40 13.53
N ARG A 51 -27.37 -19.51 14.26
CA ARG A 51 -28.39 -19.88 15.27
C ARG A 51 -28.22 -19.06 16.57
N PRO A 52 -29.26 -18.32 17.02
CA PRO A 52 -29.24 -17.64 18.31
C PRO A 52 -29.28 -18.68 19.43
N TYR A 53 -28.20 -18.79 20.20
CA TYR A 53 -28.23 -19.55 21.45
C TYR A 53 -28.89 -18.69 22.54
N VAL A 54 -30.10 -19.06 22.97
CA VAL A 54 -30.74 -18.46 24.15
C VAL A 54 -30.12 -19.13 25.38
N PHE A 55 -29.15 -18.47 26.00
CA PHE A 55 -28.56 -18.93 27.25
C PHE A 55 -29.50 -18.62 28.42
N SER A 56 -30.34 -19.57 28.79
CA SER A 56 -31.16 -19.49 30.00
C SER A 56 -30.35 -19.93 31.21
N THR A 57 -29.53 -19.04 31.78
CA THR A 57 -29.05 -19.26 33.15
C THR A 57 -30.05 -18.72 34.17
N PRO A 58 -30.43 -19.51 35.19
CA PRO A 58 -31.11 -18.99 36.36
C PRO A 58 -30.08 -18.23 37.21
N PHE A 59 -30.08 -16.91 37.13
CA PHE A 59 -29.27 -16.06 38.01
C PHE A 59 -30.07 -15.81 39.31
N SER A 60 -29.82 -16.61 40.34
CA SER A 60 -30.42 -16.41 41.66
C SER A 60 -29.61 -15.35 42.44
N ILE A 61 -30.11 -14.12 42.52
CA ILE A 61 -29.55 -13.07 43.38
C ILE A 61 -29.99 -13.33 44.81
N SER A 62 -29.03 -13.68 45.68
CA SER A 62 -29.22 -13.71 47.13
C SER A 62 -29.27 -12.27 47.67
N ARG A 63 -30.42 -11.86 48.22
CA ARG A 63 -30.59 -10.57 48.91
C ARG A 63 -29.95 -10.65 50.30
N GLN A 64 -28.89 -9.88 50.54
CA GLN A 64 -28.58 -9.40 51.89
C GLN A 64 -29.23 -8.03 52.10
N PRO A 65 -29.90 -7.77 53.24
CA PRO A 65 -30.43 -6.45 53.55
C PRO A 65 -29.40 -5.65 54.36
N ASN A 66 -29.41 -4.33 54.10
CA ASN A 66 -28.82 -3.25 54.92
C ASN A 66 -27.32 -3.05 54.65
N THR A 67 -26.81 -1.88 54.26
CA THR A 67 -27.20 -0.49 54.49
C THR A 67 -26.63 0.34 53.33
N LEU A 68 -27.38 1.31 52.78
CA LEU A 68 -26.83 2.53 52.16
C LEU A 68 -27.93 3.54 51.76
N SER A 69 -27.58 4.79 51.98
CA SER A 69 -28.30 6.08 51.94
C SER A 69 -29.24 6.36 50.76
N ARG A 70 -30.33 7.11 51.07
CA ARG A 70 -31.47 7.48 50.22
C ARG A 70 -31.28 8.78 49.41
N SER A 71 -30.07 9.09 48.93
CA SER A 71 -29.83 10.30 48.12
C SER A 71 -29.09 10.09 46.79
N THR A 72 -28.88 8.85 46.36
CA THR A 72 -28.30 8.54 45.03
C THR A 72 -29.13 7.48 44.31
N ILE A 73 -30.46 7.60 44.41
CA ILE A 73 -31.43 6.73 43.75
C ILE A 73 -32.14 7.57 42.70
N GLY A 74 -31.48 7.79 41.56
CA GLY A 74 -32.00 8.61 40.46
C GLY A 74 -31.74 8.03 39.07
N PRO A 75 -30.54 7.45 38.79
CA PRO A 75 -30.34 6.78 37.50
C PRO A 75 -29.64 5.41 37.57
N LEU A 76 -29.50 4.77 38.74
CA LEU A 76 -28.84 3.45 38.85
C LEU A 76 -29.80 2.25 38.92
N LEU A 77 -31.11 2.45 38.83
CA LEU A 77 -32.11 1.38 38.65
C LEU A 77 -32.62 1.26 37.20
N ALA A 78 -32.11 2.07 36.27
CA ALA A 78 -32.44 1.97 34.84
C ALA A 78 -31.47 1.08 34.05
N LEU A 79 -30.34 0.68 34.64
CA LEU A 79 -29.34 -0.19 33.99
C LEU A 79 -29.48 -1.67 34.39
N SER A 80 -30.56 -2.04 35.08
CA SER A 80 -30.79 -3.41 35.58
C SER A 80 -31.56 -4.32 34.60
N PHE A 81 -32.01 -3.81 33.45
CA PHE A 81 -32.75 -4.60 32.45
C PHE A 81 -32.22 -4.51 31.03
N MET A 82 -31.19 -3.70 30.76
CA MET A 82 -30.44 -3.81 29.52
C MET A 82 -29.45 -4.97 29.64
N ARG A 83 -29.99 -6.19 29.55
CA ARG A 83 -29.25 -7.30 28.93
C ARG A 83 -28.95 -6.83 27.51
N ILE A 84 -27.86 -6.09 27.33
CA ILE A 84 -27.23 -6.01 26.02
C ILE A 84 -26.78 -7.45 25.79
N PRO A 85 -27.38 -8.20 24.86
CA PRO A 85 -26.77 -9.44 24.45
C PRO A 85 -25.46 -9.01 23.81
N PHE A 86 -24.37 -9.01 24.59
CA PHE A 86 -23.06 -9.09 23.99
C PHE A 86 -23.05 -10.43 23.29
N TRP A 87 -23.42 -10.39 22.00
CA TRP A 87 -23.12 -11.42 21.05
C TRP A 87 -21.60 -11.47 20.99
N VAL A 88 -20.99 -12.17 21.93
CA VAL A 88 -19.71 -12.79 21.69
C VAL A 88 -20.09 -14.04 20.91
N PRO A 89 -19.99 -14.06 19.57
CA PRO A 89 -20.10 -15.31 18.84
C PRO A 89 -19.00 -16.20 19.40
N HIS A 90 -19.39 -17.11 20.29
CA HIS A 90 -18.49 -18.13 20.79
C HIS A 90 -18.23 -19.03 19.59
N LEU A 91 -17.16 -18.73 18.85
CA LEU A 91 -16.63 -19.42 17.67
C LEU A 91 -16.28 -20.90 17.94
N ALA A 92 -16.71 -21.49 19.05
CA ALA A 92 -16.35 -22.85 19.45
C ALA A 92 -17.36 -23.92 19.01
N VAL A 93 -18.27 -23.64 18.08
CA VAL A 93 -19.27 -24.63 17.65
C VAL A 93 -19.17 -24.83 16.14
N TYR A 94 -18.49 -25.93 15.78
CA TYR A 94 -18.19 -26.47 14.44
C TYR A 94 -17.06 -25.78 13.67
N SER A 95 -15.81 -25.93 14.12
CA SER A 95 -14.76 -26.25 13.16
C SER A 95 -14.92 -27.71 12.76
N ALA A 96 -15.95 -28.04 11.98
CA ALA A 96 -15.91 -29.28 11.21
C ALA A 96 -14.65 -29.15 10.36
N ALA A 97 -13.60 -29.90 10.72
CA ALA A 97 -12.34 -29.85 10.02
C ALA A 97 -12.65 -30.01 8.54
N ALA A 98 -12.20 -29.06 7.72
CA ALA A 98 -12.43 -29.12 6.28
C ALA A 98 -12.01 -30.51 5.78
N PRO A 99 -12.78 -31.13 4.87
CA PRO A 99 -12.39 -32.43 4.32
C PRO A 99 -10.94 -32.37 3.83
N PRO A 100 -10.14 -33.43 4.02
CA PRO A 100 -8.71 -33.42 3.69
C PRO A 100 -8.43 -33.08 2.22
N TRP A 101 -9.37 -33.37 1.31
CA TRP A 101 -9.26 -33.06 -0.13
C TRP A 101 -9.58 -31.60 -0.50
N PHE A 102 -10.25 -30.85 0.40
CA PHE A 102 -10.78 -29.52 0.09
C PHE A 102 -9.66 -28.50 -0.16
N ALA A 103 -8.56 -28.60 0.60
CA ALA A 103 -7.40 -27.73 0.43
C ALA A 103 -6.76 -27.94 -0.96
N ASP A 104 -6.59 -29.19 -1.38
CA ASP A 104 -5.99 -29.51 -2.68
C ASP A 104 -6.87 -29.05 -3.85
N ALA A 105 -8.19 -29.28 -3.77
CA ALA A 105 -9.13 -28.81 -4.79
C ALA A 105 -9.17 -27.28 -4.89
N LEU A 106 -9.10 -26.58 -3.74
CA LEU A 106 -9.03 -25.13 -3.69
C LEU A 106 -7.72 -24.62 -4.28
N ASN A 107 -6.58 -25.25 -3.95
CA ASN A 107 -5.29 -24.91 -4.53
C ASN A 107 -5.29 -25.10 -6.06
N LEU A 108 -5.84 -26.21 -6.57
CA LEU A 108 -5.97 -26.45 -8.01
C LEU A 108 -6.85 -25.40 -8.70
N GLY A 109 -7.97 -25.02 -8.07
CA GLY A 109 -8.87 -24.01 -8.63
C GLY A 109 -8.30 -22.58 -8.60
N LEU A 110 -7.50 -22.26 -7.58
CA LEU A 110 -6.87 -20.94 -7.45
C LEU A 110 -5.55 -20.82 -8.22
N ASN A 111 -4.88 -21.94 -8.53
CA ASN A 111 -3.59 -21.90 -9.22
C ASN A 111 -3.63 -21.10 -10.54
N PRO A 112 -4.60 -21.27 -11.46
CA PRO A 112 -4.68 -20.46 -12.67
C PRO A 112 -4.90 -18.97 -12.39
N ILE A 113 -5.57 -18.62 -11.29
CA ILE A 113 -5.76 -17.22 -10.89
C ILE A 113 -4.44 -16.65 -10.40
N ASN A 114 -3.71 -17.37 -9.54
CA ASN A 114 -2.40 -16.97 -9.05
C ASN A 114 -1.43 -16.75 -10.21
N THR A 115 -1.32 -17.71 -11.14
CA THR A 115 -0.47 -17.56 -12.33
C THR A 115 -0.82 -16.32 -13.17
N ARG A 116 -2.11 -15.99 -13.28
CA ARG A 116 -2.54 -14.78 -13.99
C ARG A 116 -2.22 -13.51 -13.22
N LEU A 117 -2.26 -13.52 -11.89
CA LEU A 117 -1.88 -12.39 -11.06
C LEU A 117 -0.37 -12.15 -11.16
N ASP A 118 0.45 -13.20 -11.08
CA ASP A 118 1.90 -13.12 -11.25
C ASP A 118 2.24 -12.51 -12.63
N ALA A 119 1.60 -13.01 -13.69
CA ALA A 119 1.79 -12.47 -15.04
C ALA A 119 1.32 -11.01 -15.21
N ILE A 120 0.36 -10.54 -14.40
CA ILE A 120 -0.05 -9.14 -14.37
C ILE A 120 1.00 -8.30 -13.64
N GLU A 121 1.51 -8.78 -12.51
CA GLU A 121 2.56 -8.11 -11.73
C GLU A 121 3.82 -7.91 -12.58
N ASP A 122 4.27 -8.95 -13.28
CA ASP A 122 5.40 -8.87 -14.21
C ASP A 122 5.20 -7.81 -15.29
N ARG A 123 3.99 -7.75 -15.88
CA ARG A 123 3.65 -6.76 -16.91
C ARG A 123 3.60 -5.35 -16.37
N LEU A 124 3.12 -5.15 -15.13
CA LEU A 124 3.13 -3.84 -14.49
C LEU A 124 4.57 -3.37 -14.26
N HIS A 125 5.44 -4.26 -13.79
CA HIS A 125 6.85 -3.94 -13.59
C HIS A 125 7.57 -3.56 -14.91
N GLU A 126 7.25 -4.25 -16.01
CA GLU A 126 7.76 -3.89 -17.34
C GLU A 126 7.25 -2.50 -17.78
N ILE A 127 5.98 -2.18 -17.54
CA ILE A 127 5.39 -0.87 -17.85
C ILE A 127 6.11 0.23 -17.08
N ASP A 128 6.33 0.07 -15.77
CA ASP A 128 7.04 1.05 -14.94
C ASP A 128 8.45 1.31 -15.49
N THR A 129 9.20 0.24 -15.79
CA THR A 129 10.53 0.35 -16.40
C THR A 129 10.50 1.11 -17.73
N ARG A 130 9.48 0.88 -18.56
CA ARG A 130 9.31 1.59 -19.84
C ARG A 130 8.97 3.06 -19.64
N LEU A 131 8.16 3.39 -18.63
CA LEU A 131 7.81 4.77 -18.30
C LEU A 131 9.03 5.55 -17.80
N ASP A 132 9.84 4.97 -16.90
CA ASP A 132 11.09 5.59 -16.42
C ASP A 132 12.06 5.90 -17.57
N ASN A 133 12.17 4.97 -18.52
CA ASN A 133 12.97 5.17 -19.73
C ASN A 133 12.42 6.29 -20.63
N ILE A 134 11.09 6.44 -20.73
CA ILE A 134 10.45 7.51 -21.50
C ILE A 134 10.70 8.86 -20.83
N VAL A 135 10.51 8.97 -19.51
CA VAL A 135 10.76 10.19 -18.73
C VAL A 135 12.21 10.65 -18.94
N THR A 136 13.17 9.75 -18.76
CA THR A 136 14.60 10.04 -18.99
C THR A 136 14.87 10.60 -20.39
N LYS A 137 14.22 10.05 -21.43
CA LYS A 137 14.38 10.55 -22.81
C LYS A 137 13.75 11.91 -23.02
N ILE A 138 12.60 12.19 -22.38
CA ILE A 138 11.94 13.50 -22.44
C ILE A 138 12.82 14.56 -21.79
N ASP A 139 13.46 14.26 -20.66
CA ASP A 139 14.37 15.18 -19.98
C ASP A 139 15.58 15.51 -20.87
N GLN A 140 16.19 14.49 -21.49
CA GLN A 140 17.29 14.69 -22.44
C GLN A 140 16.88 15.55 -23.65
N LEU A 141 15.69 15.33 -24.20
CA LEU A 141 15.17 16.13 -25.31
C LEU A 141 14.91 17.58 -24.89
N THR A 142 14.44 17.79 -23.67
CA THR A 142 14.18 19.13 -23.12
C THR A 142 15.50 19.90 -22.96
N ILE A 143 16.52 19.27 -22.38
CA ILE A 143 17.87 19.84 -22.28
C ILE A 143 18.40 20.21 -23.67
N PHE A 144 18.33 19.28 -24.63
CA PHE A 144 18.80 19.50 -26.00
C PHE A 144 18.05 20.63 -26.70
N ALA A 145 16.72 20.71 -26.55
CA ALA A 145 15.90 21.76 -27.14
C ALA A 145 16.25 23.14 -26.58
N SER A 146 16.45 23.26 -25.25
CA SER A 146 16.89 24.50 -24.61
C SER A 146 18.29 24.91 -25.08
N GLN A 147 19.24 23.98 -25.12
CA GLN A 147 20.59 24.23 -25.65
C GLN A 147 20.54 24.71 -27.11
N ASN A 148 19.80 24.02 -27.97
CA ASN A 148 19.72 24.38 -29.38
C ASN A 148 19.05 25.74 -29.58
N HIS A 149 18.02 26.05 -28.79
CA HIS A 149 17.44 27.39 -28.78
C HIS A 149 18.47 28.45 -28.40
N ASN A 150 19.21 28.25 -27.31
CA ASN A 150 20.23 29.18 -26.85
C ASN A 150 21.36 29.37 -27.88
N ARG A 151 21.72 28.32 -28.63
CA ARG A 151 22.73 28.41 -29.72
C ARG A 151 22.30 29.39 -30.83
N THR A 152 21.00 29.56 -31.05
CA THR A 152 20.48 30.51 -32.05
C THR A 152 20.51 31.97 -31.58
N LEU A 153 20.74 32.22 -30.28
CA LEU A 153 20.66 33.55 -29.68
C LEU A 153 22.01 34.26 -29.48
N GLY A 154 23.13 33.60 -29.78
CA GLY A 154 24.47 34.19 -29.59
C GLY A 154 24.78 34.46 -28.12
N ASP A 155 24.85 35.75 -27.73
CA ASP A 155 25.17 36.20 -26.36
C ASP A 155 23.94 36.33 -25.43
N GLY A 156 22.72 36.18 -25.98
CA GLY A 156 21.48 36.25 -25.22
C GLY A 156 21.09 37.67 -24.77
N ARG A 157 21.71 38.73 -25.28
CA ARG A 157 21.31 40.12 -24.96
C ARG A 157 19.95 40.53 -25.53
N PRO A 158 19.60 40.24 -26.80
CA PRO A 158 18.30 40.67 -27.35
C PRO A 158 17.15 39.78 -26.86
N VAL A 159 17.43 38.51 -26.57
CA VAL A 159 16.46 37.52 -26.08
C VAL A 159 17.15 36.68 -25.02
N ALA A 160 16.53 36.56 -23.85
CA ALA A 160 17.09 35.77 -22.76
C ALA A 160 17.18 34.29 -23.13
N PHE A 161 18.25 33.64 -22.68
CA PHE A 161 18.40 32.20 -22.75
C PHE A 161 17.26 31.48 -22.03
N LYS A 162 16.87 30.33 -22.57
CA LYS A 162 16.04 29.37 -21.85
C LYS A 162 16.89 28.66 -20.80
N PRO A 163 16.34 28.44 -19.58
CA PRO A 163 17.03 27.64 -18.59
C PRO A 163 17.25 26.23 -19.13
N VAL A 164 18.46 25.72 -18.93
CA VAL A 164 18.84 24.35 -19.28
C VAL A 164 18.83 23.56 -17.97
N ALA A 165 18.04 22.50 -17.92
CA ALA A 165 18.00 21.63 -16.75
C ALA A 165 19.35 20.95 -16.52
N PHE A 166 19.67 20.68 -15.26
CA PHE A 166 20.82 19.88 -14.88
C PHE A 166 20.61 18.40 -15.27
N PRO A 167 21.66 17.57 -15.27
CA PRO A 167 21.54 16.14 -15.58
C PRO A 167 20.60 15.35 -14.66
N ASP A 168 20.27 15.89 -13.48
CA ASP A 168 19.29 15.33 -12.54
C ASP A 168 17.84 15.77 -12.82
N GLY A 169 17.62 16.57 -13.87
CA GLY A 169 16.32 17.10 -14.28
C GLY A 169 15.91 18.40 -13.57
N SER A 170 16.64 18.84 -12.55
CA SER A 170 16.31 20.07 -11.83
C SER A 170 16.66 21.32 -12.63
N LEU A 171 15.86 22.39 -12.48
CA LEU A 171 16.08 23.64 -13.19
C LEU A 171 16.89 24.64 -12.34
N PRO A 172 17.84 25.38 -12.94
CA PRO A 172 18.48 26.50 -12.26
C PRO A 172 17.45 27.59 -11.99
N SER A 173 17.26 27.95 -10.71
CA SER A 173 16.32 28.95 -10.16
C SER A 173 14.96 28.45 -9.63
N GLU A 174 14.71 27.15 -9.50
CA GLU A 174 13.45 26.70 -8.88
C GLU A 174 13.50 26.65 -7.34
N ASN A 175 14.69 26.52 -6.74
CA ASN A 175 14.85 26.37 -5.29
C ASN A 175 15.88 27.35 -4.72
N ASP A 176 15.74 27.72 -3.43
CA ASP A 176 16.65 28.62 -2.70
C ASP A 176 18.13 28.16 -2.70
N ASN A 177 18.37 26.88 -2.97
CA ASN A 177 19.71 26.28 -3.04
C ASN A 177 20.26 26.12 -4.46
N THR A 178 19.49 26.52 -5.49
CA THR A 178 19.93 26.41 -6.89
C THR A 178 20.54 27.73 -7.37
N PRO A 179 21.61 27.67 -8.18
CA PRO A 179 22.17 28.87 -8.78
C PRO A 179 21.15 29.65 -9.62
N THR A 180 21.21 30.99 -9.57
CA THR A 180 20.32 31.89 -10.31
C THR A 180 20.35 31.63 -11.81
N ALA A 181 19.20 31.52 -12.47
CA ALA A 181 19.08 31.21 -13.89
C ALA A 181 19.94 32.11 -14.78
N LEU A 182 20.68 31.49 -15.71
CA LEU A 182 21.56 32.18 -16.65
C LEU A 182 20.75 32.71 -17.84
N THR A 183 20.27 33.94 -17.73
CA THR A 183 19.43 34.56 -18.77
C THR A 183 20.23 35.15 -19.93
N ASN A 184 21.51 35.46 -19.76
CA ASN A 184 22.39 35.95 -20.83
C ASN A 184 23.87 35.80 -20.44
N LEU A 185 24.78 36.09 -21.38
CA LEU A 185 26.22 35.99 -21.14
C LEU A 185 26.73 36.97 -20.06
N ALA A 186 26.12 38.15 -19.93
CA ALA A 186 26.55 39.12 -18.92
C ALA A 186 26.27 38.63 -17.49
N VAL A 187 25.15 37.92 -17.28
CA VAL A 187 24.85 37.26 -15.99
C VAL A 187 25.92 36.22 -15.68
N LEU A 188 26.27 35.37 -16.65
CA LEU A 188 27.33 34.38 -16.50
C LEU A 188 28.69 35.03 -16.20
N ASP A 189 28.99 36.17 -16.81
CA ASP A 189 30.26 36.85 -16.61
C ASP A 189 30.39 37.53 -15.24
N ASN A 190 29.27 37.91 -14.64
CA ASN A 190 29.17 38.52 -13.31
C ASN A 190 29.05 37.50 -12.16
N LEU A 191 28.97 36.20 -12.44
CA LEU A 191 28.91 35.19 -11.37
C LEU A 191 30.17 35.20 -10.50
N SER A 192 29.96 35.03 -9.20
CA SER A 192 31.03 34.81 -8.24
C SER A 192 31.74 33.46 -8.48
N TYR A 193 32.93 33.31 -7.89
CA TYR A 193 33.68 32.05 -7.97
C TYR A 193 32.89 30.86 -7.39
N GLU A 194 32.14 31.09 -6.30
CA GLU A 194 31.33 30.07 -5.64
C GLU A 194 30.14 29.65 -6.50
N GLU A 195 29.43 30.61 -7.13
CA GLU A 195 28.34 30.30 -8.05
C GLU A 195 28.83 29.56 -9.29
N LEU A 196 29.97 29.96 -9.88
CA LEU A 196 30.58 29.24 -11.01
C LEU A 196 30.94 27.80 -10.63
N ARG A 197 31.46 27.60 -9.41
CA ARG A 197 31.76 26.27 -8.90
C ARG A 197 30.48 25.44 -8.74
N ALA A 198 29.44 25.99 -8.12
CA ALA A 198 28.16 25.31 -7.95
C ALA A 198 27.54 24.92 -9.30
N TYR A 199 27.56 25.81 -10.29
CA TYR A 199 27.12 25.52 -11.65
C TYR A 199 27.91 24.40 -12.32
N CYS A 200 29.23 24.42 -12.20
CA CYS A 200 30.08 23.36 -12.76
C CYS A 200 29.84 22.01 -12.10
N GLU A 201 29.69 21.96 -10.77
CA GLU A 201 29.39 20.74 -10.03
C GLU A 201 28.00 20.18 -10.39
N ALA A 202 27.01 21.06 -10.59
CA ALA A 202 25.66 20.68 -10.98
C ALA A 202 25.58 20.14 -12.42
N TYR A 203 26.21 20.81 -13.41
CA TYR A 203 26.20 20.33 -14.80
C TYR A 203 27.11 19.12 -15.05
N TYR A 204 28.18 18.97 -14.27
CA TYR A 204 29.19 17.93 -14.46
C TYR A 204 29.49 17.20 -13.15
N PRO A 205 28.53 16.42 -12.62
CA PRO A 205 28.71 15.70 -11.37
C PRO A 205 29.88 14.73 -11.46
N GLY A 206 30.71 14.69 -10.42
CA GLY A 206 31.91 13.84 -10.34
C GLY A 206 33.17 14.41 -11.01
N ARG A 207 33.09 15.57 -11.68
CA ARG A 207 34.28 16.24 -12.21
C ARG A 207 34.95 17.09 -11.13
N ALA A 208 36.19 16.78 -10.78
CA ALA A 208 36.96 17.57 -9.83
C ALA A 208 37.42 18.88 -10.48
N TYR A 209 36.73 19.98 -10.20
CA TYR A 209 37.20 21.31 -10.58
C TYR A 209 38.21 21.81 -9.56
N GLY A 210 39.49 21.48 -9.76
CA GLY A 210 40.56 21.90 -8.84
C GLY A 210 40.57 23.41 -8.62
N ASN A 211 41.07 23.84 -7.44
CA ASN A 211 41.19 25.26 -7.08
C ASN A 211 42.08 26.07 -8.06
N GLY A 212 42.91 25.39 -8.86
CA GLY A 212 43.78 25.99 -9.87
C GLY A 212 43.21 26.05 -11.29
N GLN A 213 42.02 25.47 -11.55
CA GLN A 213 41.41 25.63 -12.87
C GLN A 213 41.06 27.09 -13.10
N ARG A 214 41.44 27.59 -14.27
CA ARG A 214 41.25 28.99 -14.64
C ARG A 214 39.75 29.27 -14.69
N LEU A 215 39.31 30.39 -14.09
CA LEU A 215 37.93 30.89 -14.17
C LEU A 215 37.36 30.82 -15.59
N LEU A 216 38.22 31.08 -16.58
CA LEU A 216 37.92 30.99 -18.01
C LEU A 216 37.43 29.60 -18.45
N GLU A 217 38.03 28.51 -17.95
CA GLU A 217 37.67 27.14 -18.32
C GLU A 217 36.31 26.74 -17.73
N ARG A 218 36.00 27.19 -16.52
CA ARG A 218 34.70 26.96 -15.88
C ARG A 218 33.59 27.69 -16.61
N LYS A 219 33.79 28.98 -16.89
CA LYS A 219 32.86 29.77 -17.70
C LYS A 219 32.67 29.15 -19.09
N LYS A 220 33.75 28.72 -19.76
CA LYS A 220 33.66 27.98 -21.04
C LYS A 220 32.81 26.70 -20.92
N SER A 221 33.03 25.91 -19.88
CA SER A 221 32.25 24.68 -19.64
C SER A 221 30.75 24.98 -19.43
N ILE A 222 30.43 26.02 -18.66
CA ILE A 222 29.04 26.43 -18.44
C ILE A 222 28.42 26.95 -19.74
N ARG A 223 29.15 27.74 -20.55
CA ARG A 223 28.68 28.19 -21.87
C ARG A 223 28.31 27.02 -22.77
N GLU A 224 29.17 26.00 -22.80
CA GLU A 224 28.93 24.78 -23.57
C GLU A 224 27.69 24.03 -23.06
N ALA A 225 27.55 23.87 -21.74
CA ALA A 225 26.41 23.22 -21.11
C ALA A 225 25.07 23.93 -21.41
N ILE A 226 25.04 25.26 -21.44
CA ILE A 226 23.82 26.02 -21.73
C ILE A 226 23.58 26.23 -23.23
N GLY A 227 24.51 25.83 -24.10
CA GLY A 227 24.42 26.03 -25.53
C GLY A 227 24.71 27.46 -26.01
N CYS A 228 25.51 28.24 -25.28
CA CYS A 228 25.92 29.58 -25.72
C CYS A 228 27.07 29.49 -26.75
N THR A 229 26.93 30.16 -27.90
CA THR A 229 27.93 30.15 -28.99
C THR A 229 28.76 31.42 -29.09
N ALA A 230 28.53 32.41 -28.22
CA ALA A 230 29.29 33.65 -28.24
C ALA A 230 30.79 33.40 -28.01
N GLU A 231 31.62 33.89 -28.94
CA GLU A 231 33.08 33.81 -28.85
C GLU A 231 33.62 34.64 -27.67
N TYR A 232 34.84 34.30 -27.25
CA TYR A 232 35.54 34.90 -26.11
C TYR A 232 36.33 36.16 -26.48
#